data_AF-A0A1Z4V1Y3-F1
#
_entry.id   AF-A0A1Z4V1Y3-F1
#
_cell.length_a   1.000
_cell.length_b   1.000
_cell.length_c   1.000
_cell.angle_alpha   90.00
_cell.angle_beta   90.00
_cell.angle_gamma   90.00
#
_symmetry.space_group_name_H-M   'P 1'
#
loop_
_entity.id
_entity.type
_entity.pdbx_description
1 polymer ?
#
loop_
_entity_poly.entity_id
_entity_poly.type
_entity_poly.pdbx_seq_one_letter_code
_entity_poly.pdbx_strand_id
1 'polypeptide(L)'
;MKQQKLLRGEFFSLFIITLMTVIIVVLGIGNTNLLHIAPAAAQIFTSSDVWQKVYQQIPDFPQENQYVSKRNGKTVATNTLASRLIRYHIYNKGRSPIYRLDWKLTLADYLDANETIYVDSYPGNDILKQNPLVGDRMAISKLTRLQRNNLVQVLVNIFSPPVEKR
;
A
#
# COMPACT_ATOMS: atom_id res chain seq x y z
N MET A 1 -23.09 -28.22 66.65
CA MET A 1 -22.10 -27.73 65.67
C MET A 1 -22.83 -26.97 64.55
N LYS A 2 -23.08 -25.66 64.70
CA LYS A 2 -23.85 -24.90 63.68
C LYS A 2 -23.67 -23.36 63.80
N GLN A 3 -22.46 -22.84 63.62
CA GLN A 3 -22.20 -21.38 63.57
C GLN A 3 -20.97 -21.06 62.68
N GLN A 4 -20.95 -21.47 61.40
CA GLN A 4 -19.85 -21.10 60.48
C GLN A 4 -20.28 -20.67 59.07
N LYS A 5 -21.59 -20.56 58.78
CA LYS A 5 -22.07 -20.25 57.41
C LYS A 5 -22.43 -18.78 57.15
N LEU A 6 -22.39 -17.91 58.16
CA LEU A 6 -22.85 -16.51 58.01
C LEU A 6 -21.74 -15.50 57.66
N LEU A 7 -20.46 -15.84 57.81
CA LEU A 7 -19.35 -14.90 57.60
C LEU A 7 -18.75 -14.91 56.19
N ARG A 8 -19.24 -15.73 55.25
CA ARG A 8 -18.67 -15.81 53.89
C ARG A 8 -19.37 -14.93 52.85
N GLY A 9 -20.63 -14.55 53.07
CA GLY A 9 -21.41 -13.79 52.08
C GLY A 9 -21.07 -12.30 52.01
N GLU A 10 -20.69 -11.69 53.14
CA GLU A 10 -20.48 -10.24 53.21
C GLU A 10 -19.13 -9.78 52.64
N PHE A 11 -18.08 -10.61 52.75
CA PHE A 11 -16.77 -10.28 52.19
C PHE A 11 -16.75 -10.28 50.66
N PHE A 12 -17.48 -11.20 50.02
CA PHE A 12 -17.60 -11.21 48.55
C PHE A 12 -18.42 -10.01 48.05
N SER A 13 -19.41 -9.56 48.81
CA SER A 13 -20.22 -8.38 48.48
C SER A 13 -19.40 -7.08 48.48
N LEU A 14 -18.59 -6.86 49.52
CA LEU A 14 -17.72 -5.69 49.62
C LEU A 14 -16.61 -5.67 48.56
N PHE A 15 -16.11 -6.84 48.16
CA PHE A 15 -15.11 -6.95 47.09
C PHE A 15 -15.70 -6.64 45.71
N ILE A 16 -16.94 -7.04 45.44
CA ILE A 16 -17.64 -6.71 44.20
C ILE A 16 -17.98 -5.21 44.12
N ILE A 17 -18.39 -4.60 45.25
CA ILE A 17 -18.70 -3.17 45.30
C ILE A 17 -17.43 -2.32 45.10
N THR A 18 -16.29 -2.71 45.69
CA THR A 18 -15.02 -2.00 45.48
C THR A 18 -14.48 -2.15 44.05
N LEU A 19 -14.67 -3.31 43.40
CA LEU A 19 -14.30 -3.47 41.99
C LEU A 19 -15.16 -2.59 41.07
N MET A 20 -16.46 -2.47 41.37
CA MET A 20 -17.39 -1.63 40.61
C MET A 20 -17.12 -0.13 40.78
N THR A 21 -16.73 0.35 41.97
CA THR A 21 -16.38 1.76 42.17
C THR A 21 -15.08 2.15 41.46
N VAL A 22 -14.07 1.26 41.41
CA VAL A 22 -12.84 1.51 40.64
C VAL A 22 -13.14 1.61 39.13
N ILE A 23 -14.03 0.79 38.60
CA ILE A 23 -14.45 0.85 37.19
C ILE A 23 -15.17 2.17 36.87
N ILE A 24 -16.02 2.65 37.77
CA ILE A 24 -16.74 3.93 37.58
C ILE A 24 -15.78 5.13 37.70
N VAL A 25 -14.76 5.08 38.57
CA VAL A 25 -13.76 6.16 38.66
C VAL A 25 -12.86 6.20 37.42
N VAL A 26 -12.47 5.04 36.87
CA VAL A 26 -11.69 4.95 35.62
C VAL A 26 -12.49 5.43 34.40
N LEU A 27 -13.82 5.24 34.38
CA LEU A 27 -14.70 5.68 33.29
C LEU A 27 -15.28 7.10 33.47
N GLY A 28 -15.33 7.61 34.71
CA GLY A 28 -15.95 8.90 35.07
C GLY A 28 -15.00 10.09 35.10
N ILE A 29 -13.69 9.85 35.18
CA ILE A 29 -12.68 10.89 35.00
C ILE A 29 -12.48 11.04 33.49
N GLY A 30 -13.21 11.98 32.89
CA GLY A 30 -13.16 12.33 31.47
C GLY A 30 -11.80 12.87 31.03
N ASN A 31 -10.80 11.99 30.96
CA ASN A 31 -9.56 12.24 30.25
C ASN A 31 -9.59 11.40 28.97
N THR A 32 -10.19 11.98 27.91
CA THR A 32 -10.41 11.39 26.59
C THR A 32 -9.13 11.01 25.82
N ASN A 33 -7.96 11.17 26.45
CA ASN A 33 -6.65 10.90 25.86
C ASN A 33 -6.22 9.43 25.91
N LEU A 34 -6.95 8.54 26.62
CA LEU A 34 -6.54 7.13 26.74
C LEU A 34 -6.89 6.25 25.52
N LEU A 35 -7.75 6.76 24.62
CA LEU A 35 -8.12 6.11 23.36
C LEU A 35 -7.82 7.02 22.17
N HIS A 36 -6.78 7.84 22.26
CA HIS A 36 -6.23 8.51 21.09
C HIS A 36 -5.49 7.46 20.25
N ILE A 37 -6.26 6.62 19.58
CA ILE A 37 -5.82 5.96 18.34
C ILE A 37 -5.52 7.12 17.42
N ALA A 38 -4.26 7.58 17.43
CA ALA A 38 -3.79 8.49 16.42
C ALA A 38 -4.25 7.88 15.09
N PRO A 39 -4.91 8.64 14.20
CA PRO A 39 -5.21 8.10 12.90
C PRO A 39 -3.89 7.56 12.38
N ALA A 40 -3.82 6.25 12.16
CA ALA A 40 -2.77 5.70 11.34
C ALA A 40 -3.01 6.37 10.00
N ALA A 41 -2.33 7.49 9.79
CA ALA A 41 -2.12 8.03 8.48
C ALA A 41 -1.27 6.97 7.79
N ALA A 42 -1.93 5.90 7.32
CA ALA A 42 -1.68 5.46 5.97
C ALA A 42 -1.85 6.74 5.15
N GLN A 43 -0.76 7.49 5.05
CA GLN A 43 -0.57 8.44 3.99
C GLN A 43 -0.75 7.57 2.76
N ILE A 44 -1.98 7.51 2.28
CA ILE A 44 -2.27 7.11 0.92
C ILE A 44 -1.51 8.19 0.17
N PHE A 45 -0.23 7.91 -0.12
CA PHE A 45 0.62 8.73 -0.94
C PHE A 45 -0.26 9.10 -2.10
N THR A 46 -0.56 10.38 -2.26
CA THR A 46 -1.39 10.90 -3.34
C THR A 46 -0.59 10.63 -4.62
N SER A 47 -0.79 9.40 -5.11
CA SER A 47 0.06 8.57 -5.97
C SER A 47 0.05 9.03 -7.43
N SER A 48 -0.13 10.33 -7.67
CA SER A 48 -0.07 10.88 -9.02
C SER A 48 1.37 11.01 -9.50
N ASP A 49 2.30 11.40 -8.61
CA ASP A 49 3.63 11.90 -9.00
C ASP A 49 4.82 11.12 -8.43
N VAL A 50 4.58 9.88 -8.00
CA VAL A 50 5.66 9.02 -7.48
C VAL A 50 6.53 8.47 -8.63
N TRP A 51 5.96 8.36 -9.83
CA TRP A 51 6.63 7.80 -11.00
C TRP A 51 7.83 8.66 -11.45
N GLN A 52 7.82 9.97 -11.22
CA GLN A 52 8.91 10.88 -11.57
C GLN A 52 10.21 10.46 -10.86
N LYS A 53 10.12 10.00 -9.61
CA LYS A 53 11.28 9.52 -8.84
C LYS A 53 11.93 8.30 -9.48
N VAL A 54 11.16 7.46 -10.18
CA VAL A 54 11.72 6.32 -10.92
C VAL A 54 12.64 6.81 -12.03
N TYR A 55 12.19 7.76 -12.85
CA TYR A 55 13.03 8.30 -13.93
C TYR A 55 14.15 9.22 -13.42
N GLN A 56 14.03 9.81 -12.24
CA GLN A 56 15.15 10.50 -11.60
C GLN A 56 16.28 9.52 -11.21
N GLN A 57 15.94 8.33 -10.72
CA GLN A 57 16.93 7.33 -10.29
C GLN A 57 17.39 6.40 -11.42
N ILE A 58 16.56 6.20 -12.44
CA ILE A 58 16.85 5.37 -13.62
C ILE A 58 16.41 6.15 -14.88
N PRO A 59 17.19 7.14 -15.33
CA PRO A 59 16.81 8.03 -16.43
C PRO A 59 16.59 7.30 -17.77
N ASP A 60 17.31 6.19 -17.98
CA ASP A 60 17.19 5.38 -19.19
C ASP A 60 16.02 4.37 -19.15
N PHE A 61 15.18 4.40 -18.10
CA PHE A 61 14.01 3.53 -18.02
C PHE A 61 13.00 3.90 -19.13
N PRO A 62 12.45 2.94 -19.89
CA PRO A 62 11.51 3.23 -20.97
C PRO A 62 10.29 4.00 -20.47
N GLN A 63 9.95 5.12 -21.13
CA GLN A 63 8.84 5.96 -20.69
C GLN A 63 7.46 5.48 -21.13
N GLU A 64 7.34 4.88 -22.32
CA GLU A 64 6.07 4.42 -22.90
C GLU A 64 4.90 5.41 -22.67
N ASN A 65 5.10 6.68 -23.05
CA ASN A 65 4.19 7.79 -22.74
C ASN A 65 3.59 8.48 -23.96
N GLN A 66 3.64 7.85 -25.13
CA GLN A 66 3.12 8.38 -26.40
C GLN A 66 1.60 8.11 -26.59
N TYR A 67 0.91 7.67 -25.53
CA TYR A 67 -0.49 7.27 -25.61
C TYR A 67 -1.44 8.47 -25.64
N VAL A 68 -2.47 8.37 -26.48
CA VAL A 68 -3.44 9.42 -26.73
C VAL A 68 -4.71 9.22 -25.90
N SER A 69 -5.22 10.29 -25.29
CA SER A 69 -6.46 10.27 -24.52
C SER A 69 -7.70 10.02 -25.40
N LYS A 70 -8.64 9.21 -24.90
CA LYS A 70 -9.99 9.09 -25.47
C LYS A 70 -10.78 10.40 -25.38
N ARG A 71 -10.55 11.21 -24.34
CA ARG A 71 -11.37 12.40 -24.03
C ARG A 71 -11.08 13.57 -24.96
N ASN A 72 -9.82 13.93 -25.13
CA ASN A 72 -9.43 15.16 -25.83
C ASN A 72 -8.48 14.93 -27.01
N GLY A 73 -8.12 13.67 -27.29
CA GLY A 73 -7.23 13.34 -28.41
C GLY A 73 -5.79 13.82 -28.24
N LYS A 74 -5.39 14.29 -27.06
CA LYS A 74 -4.01 14.72 -26.76
C LYS A 74 -3.21 13.61 -26.09
N THR A 75 -1.89 13.64 -26.25
CA THR A 75 -0.96 12.74 -25.54
C THR A 75 -1.05 12.95 -24.03
N VAL A 76 -1.08 11.86 -23.27
CA VAL A 76 -1.11 11.88 -21.81
C VAL A 76 0.30 11.62 -21.27
N ALA A 77 1.14 12.65 -21.24
CA ALA A 77 2.57 12.53 -20.91
C ALA A 77 2.85 11.92 -19.51
N THR A 78 1.90 12.06 -18.57
CA THR A 78 1.99 11.48 -17.23
C THR A 78 1.65 9.98 -17.19
N ASN A 79 1.02 9.45 -18.25
CA ASN A 79 0.73 8.03 -18.38
C ASN A 79 1.97 7.32 -18.95
N THR A 80 2.98 7.17 -18.09
CA THR A 80 4.25 6.50 -18.38
C THR A 80 4.23 5.03 -17.95
N LEU A 81 5.20 4.23 -18.40
CA LEU A 81 5.40 2.84 -17.95
C LEU A 81 5.48 2.75 -16.42
N ALA A 82 6.34 3.56 -15.80
CA ALA A 82 6.48 3.59 -14.35
C ALA A 82 5.15 3.91 -13.65
N SER A 83 4.37 4.88 -14.17
CA SER A 83 3.08 5.24 -13.58
C SER A 83 2.07 4.07 -13.63
N ARG A 84 2.02 3.34 -14.76
CA ARG A 84 1.14 2.19 -14.95
C ARG A 84 1.59 0.99 -14.14
N LEU A 85 2.90 0.74 -14.07
CA LEU A 85 3.48 -0.35 -13.27
C LEU A 85 3.19 -0.16 -11.78
N ILE A 86 3.36 1.05 -11.26
CA ILE A 86 3.04 1.39 -9.86
C ILE A 86 1.53 1.25 -9.62
N ARG A 87 0.69 1.79 -10.52
CA ARG A 87 -0.76 1.70 -10.39
C ARG A 87 -1.24 0.24 -10.41
N TYR A 88 -0.70 -0.56 -11.32
CA TYR A 88 -1.00 -1.98 -11.44
C TYR A 88 -0.64 -2.73 -10.14
N HIS A 89 0.56 -2.50 -9.61
CA HIS A 89 1.01 -3.13 -8.37
C HIS A 89 0.08 -2.80 -7.19
N ILE A 90 -0.17 -1.51 -6.95
CA ILE A 90 -0.87 -1.06 -5.76
C ILE A 90 -2.37 -1.28 -5.87
N TYR A 91 -2.98 -0.91 -7.00
CA TYR A 91 -4.44 -0.83 -7.10
C TYR A 91 -5.06 -2.02 -7.83
N ASN A 92 -4.42 -2.55 -8.87
CA ASN A 92 -4.96 -3.71 -9.58
C ASN A 92 -4.66 -5.02 -8.86
N LYS A 93 -3.48 -5.11 -8.23
CA LYS A 93 -3.03 -6.32 -7.54
C LYS A 93 -3.11 -6.23 -6.02
N GLY A 94 -3.27 -5.05 -5.45
CA GLY A 94 -3.34 -4.88 -3.99
C GLY A 94 -2.03 -5.26 -3.29
N ARG A 95 -0.89 -5.19 -4.00
CA ARG A 95 0.41 -5.58 -3.47
C ARG A 95 1.04 -4.45 -2.68
N SER A 96 1.85 -4.81 -1.69
CA SER A 96 2.46 -3.86 -0.79
C SER A 96 3.74 -3.29 -1.42
N PRO A 97 3.82 -1.96 -1.62
CA PRO A 97 4.94 -1.37 -2.33
C PRO A 97 6.24 -1.34 -1.52
N ILE A 98 6.21 -1.67 -0.23
CA ILE A 98 7.40 -1.73 0.63
C ILE A 98 8.15 -3.07 0.52
N TYR A 99 7.56 -4.10 -0.08
CA TYR A 99 8.18 -5.43 -0.16
C TYR A 99 8.80 -5.71 -1.51
N ARG A 100 10.08 -6.11 -1.49
CA ARG A 100 10.83 -6.50 -2.69
C ARG A 100 10.20 -7.66 -3.45
N LEU A 101 9.64 -8.64 -2.73
CA LEU A 101 9.03 -9.82 -3.34
C LEU A 101 7.81 -9.44 -4.19
N ASP A 102 6.96 -8.56 -3.68
CA ASP A 102 5.74 -8.11 -4.35
C ASP A 102 6.04 -7.42 -5.69
N TRP A 103 7.11 -6.64 -5.75
CA TRP A 103 7.58 -6.04 -7.00
C TRP A 103 8.12 -7.08 -7.98
N LYS A 104 8.78 -8.14 -7.50
CA LYS A 104 9.24 -9.24 -8.36
C LYS A 104 8.08 -10.03 -8.94
N LEU A 105 7.04 -10.31 -8.14
CA LEU A 105 5.81 -10.95 -8.62
C LEU A 105 5.14 -10.07 -9.68
N THR A 106 5.13 -8.76 -9.46
CA THR A 106 4.62 -7.81 -10.46
C THR A 106 5.39 -7.88 -11.77
N LEU A 107 6.72 -7.89 -11.75
CA LEU A 107 7.50 -8.07 -12.98
C LEU A 107 7.27 -9.44 -13.62
N ALA A 108 7.03 -10.49 -12.83
CA ALA A 108 6.69 -11.81 -13.36
C ALA A 108 5.34 -11.81 -14.09
N ASP A 109 4.34 -11.04 -13.65
CA ASP A 109 3.07 -10.88 -14.37
C ASP A 109 3.27 -10.24 -15.76
N TYR A 110 4.17 -9.25 -15.87
CA TYR A 110 4.50 -8.60 -17.14
C TYR A 110 5.29 -9.53 -18.08
N LEU A 111 5.96 -10.54 -17.52
CA LEU A 111 6.71 -11.55 -18.27
C LEU A 111 5.91 -12.83 -18.49
N ASP A 112 4.60 -12.83 -18.21
CA ASP A 112 3.71 -13.99 -18.30
C ASP A 112 4.21 -15.21 -17.49
N ALA A 113 4.89 -14.97 -16.37
CA ALA A 113 5.53 -15.97 -15.53
C ALA A 113 4.90 -16.12 -14.13
N ASN A 114 3.82 -15.40 -13.82
CA ASN A 114 3.11 -15.49 -12.55
C ASN A 114 1.58 -15.42 -12.75
N GLU A 115 1.01 -14.22 -12.91
CA GLU A 115 -0.43 -14.06 -13.12
C GLU A 115 -0.75 -13.39 -14.47
N THR A 116 -1.87 -13.79 -15.07
CA THR A 116 -2.38 -13.18 -16.31
C THR A 116 -2.82 -11.74 -16.06
N ILE A 117 -2.35 -10.83 -16.90
CA ILE A 117 -2.82 -9.43 -16.91
C ILE A 117 -3.98 -9.31 -17.89
N TYR A 118 -5.17 -8.99 -17.38
CA TYR A 118 -6.34 -8.76 -18.21
C TYR A 118 -6.31 -7.36 -18.83
N VAL A 119 -6.49 -7.29 -20.15
CA VAL A 119 -6.49 -6.03 -20.93
C VAL A 119 -7.51 -5.04 -20.36
N ASP A 120 -8.72 -5.50 -20.07
CA ASP A 120 -9.84 -4.65 -19.67
C ASP A 120 -9.64 -3.94 -18.33
N SER A 121 -8.84 -4.53 -17.42
CA SER A 121 -8.52 -3.93 -16.13
C SER A 121 -7.18 -3.20 -16.11
N TYR A 122 -6.39 -3.28 -17.19
CA TYR A 122 -5.04 -2.74 -17.19
C TYR A 122 -5.01 -1.21 -17.08
N PRO A 123 -4.11 -0.61 -16.27
CA PRO A 123 -3.95 0.83 -16.19
C PRO A 123 -3.83 1.50 -17.55
N GLY A 124 -4.75 2.43 -17.83
CA GLY A 124 -4.81 3.12 -19.11
C GLY A 124 -5.97 2.69 -20.00
N ASN A 125 -6.55 1.50 -19.78
CA ASN A 125 -7.64 0.98 -20.62
C ASN A 125 -8.81 1.95 -20.78
N ASP A 126 -9.25 2.58 -19.69
CA ASP A 126 -10.43 3.43 -19.70
C ASP A 126 -10.17 4.82 -20.30
N ILE A 127 -8.92 5.30 -20.27
CA ILE A 127 -8.57 6.69 -20.58
C ILE A 127 -7.79 6.86 -21.89
N LEU A 128 -7.10 5.81 -22.36
CA LEU A 128 -6.25 5.83 -23.55
C LEU A 128 -6.95 5.17 -24.74
N LYS A 129 -6.79 5.73 -25.94
CA LYS A 129 -7.38 5.16 -27.17
C LYS A 129 -6.87 3.75 -27.46
N GLN A 130 -5.61 3.49 -27.15
CA GLN A 130 -4.98 2.19 -27.26
C GLN A 130 -4.59 1.69 -25.87
N ASN A 131 -4.87 0.42 -25.59
CA ASN A 131 -4.44 -0.20 -24.35
C ASN A 131 -2.90 -0.38 -24.37
N PRO A 132 -2.17 0.10 -23.35
CA PRO A 132 -0.72 0.12 -23.34
C PRO A 132 -0.05 -1.24 -23.00
N LEU A 133 -0.82 -2.25 -22.58
CA LEU A 133 -0.28 -3.50 -22.02
C LEU A 133 0.76 -4.18 -22.91
N VAL A 134 0.49 -4.29 -24.21
CA VAL A 134 1.40 -4.99 -25.14
C VAL A 134 2.75 -4.26 -25.24
N GLY A 135 2.72 -2.93 -25.34
CA GLY A 135 3.93 -2.11 -25.37
C GLY A 135 4.72 -2.23 -24.07
N ASP A 136 4.02 -2.21 -22.93
CA ASP A 136 4.65 -2.29 -21.62
C ASP A 136 5.30 -3.65 -21.36
N ARG A 137 4.64 -4.75 -21.74
CA ARG A 137 5.24 -6.09 -21.67
C ARG A 137 6.51 -6.17 -22.52
N MET A 138 6.48 -5.62 -23.73
CA MET A 138 7.65 -5.57 -24.60
C MET A 138 8.78 -4.73 -23.99
N ALA A 139 8.47 -3.60 -23.35
CA ALA A 139 9.46 -2.77 -22.67
C ALA A 139 10.10 -3.52 -21.49
N ILE A 140 9.30 -4.18 -20.66
CA ILE A 140 9.78 -4.97 -19.52
C ILE A 140 10.55 -6.22 -19.94
N SER A 141 10.17 -6.87 -21.03
CA SER A 141 10.85 -8.07 -21.55
C SER A 141 12.25 -7.76 -22.10
N LYS A 142 12.44 -6.57 -22.68
CA LYS A 142 13.75 -6.08 -23.15
C LYS A 142 14.74 -5.77 -22.03
N LEU A 143 14.27 -5.61 -20.79
CA LEU A 143 15.17 -5.38 -19.66
C LEU A 143 16.03 -6.62 -19.38
N THR A 144 17.30 -6.41 -19.05
CA THR A 144 18.16 -7.45 -18.49
C THR A 144 17.73 -7.80 -17.07
N ARG A 145 18.20 -8.94 -16.56
CA ARG A 145 18.00 -9.32 -15.16
C ARG A 145 18.54 -8.27 -14.19
N LEU A 146 19.67 -7.65 -14.52
CA LEU A 146 20.27 -6.58 -13.71
C LEU A 146 19.36 -5.35 -13.68
N GLN A 147 18.87 -4.90 -14.84
CA GLN A 147 17.96 -3.75 -14.93
C GLN A 147 16.64 -4.01 -14.19
N ARG A 148 16.07 -5.21 -14.28
CA ARG A 148 14.88 -5.58 -13.50
C ARG A 148 15.14 -5.54 -11.98
N ASN A 149 16.28 -6.04 -11.54
CA ASN A 149 16.65 -5.97 -10.12
C ASN A 149 16.86 -4.52 -9.66
N ASN A 150 17.47 -3.67 -10.49
CA ASN A 150 17.64 -2.25 -10.19
C ASN A 150 16.29 -1.52 -10.09
N LEU A 151 15.39 -1.76 -11.05
CA LEU A 151 14.02 -1.22 -11.02
C LEU A 151 13.30 -1.60 -9.72
N VAL A 152 13.34 -2.87 -9.33
CA VAL A 152 12.75 -3.35 -8.08
C VAL A 152 13.35 -2.62 -6.87
N GLN A 153 14.68 -2.45 -6.83
CA GLN A 153 15.34 -1.77 -5.71
C GLN A 153 14.92 -0.30 -5.62
N VAL A 154 14.88 0.40 -6.75
CA VAL A 154 14.41 1.80 -6.82
C VAL A 154 12.97 1.92 -6.36
N LEU A 155 12.08 1.05 -6.82
CA LEU A 155 10.68 1.05 -6.39
C LEU A 155 10.57 0.84 -4.86
N VAL A 156 11.26 -0.15 -4.29
CA VAL A 156 11.26 -0.36 -2.83
C VAL A 156 11.79 0.87 -2.08
N ASN A 157 12.91 1.45 -2.53
CA ASN A 157 13.50 2.62 -1.87
C ASN A 157 12.57 3.84 -1.89
N ILE A 158 11.79 4.01 -2.96
CA ILE A 158 10.82 5.11 -3.09
C ILE A 158 9.70 5.00 -2.05
N PHE A 159 9.22 3.79 -1.78
CA PHE A 159 8.09 3.54 -0.87
C PHE A 159 8.52 3.17 0.57
N SER A 160 9.77 2.76 0.76
CA SER A 160 10.38 2.45 2.04
C SER A 160 11.78 3.08 2.09
N PRO A 161 11.86 4.42 2.22
CA PRO A 161 13.15 5.10 2.29
C PRO A 161 13.91 4.64 3.54
N PRO A 162 15.23 4.41 3.45
CA PRO A 162 16.05 4.09 4.61
C PRO A 162 15.87 5.18 5.67
N VAL A 163 15.76 4.79 6.94
CA VAL A 163 15.78 5.76 8.04
C VAL A 163 17.17 6.38 8.08
N GLU A 164 17.27 7.63 7.64
CA GLU A 164 18.48 8.42 7.78
C GLU A 164 18.75 8.59 9.27
N LYS A 165 19.84 8.01 9.77
CA LYS A 165 20.29 8.24 11.16
C LYS A 165 20.73 9.70 11.24
N ARG A 166 19.86 10.55 11.80
CA ARG A 166 20.21 11.92 12.19
C ARG A 166 21.12 11.91 13.40
#